data_AF-A0A0T5Z1V3-F1
#
_entry.id   AF-A0A0T5Z1V3-F1
#
_cell.length_a   1.000
_cell.length_b   1.000
_cell.length_c   1.000
_cell.angle_alpha   90.00
_cell.angle_beta   90.00
_cell.angle_gamma   90.00
#
_symmetry.space_group_name_H-M   'P 1'
#
loop_
_entity.id
_entity.type
_entity.pdbx_description
1 polymer ?
#
loop_
_entity_poly.entity_id
_entity_poly.type
_entity_poly.pdbx_seq_one_letter_code
_entity_poly.pdbx_strand_id
1 'polypeptide(L)'
;FTSVDEVAYVPIEEMLSIEEFDDDLVDELRNRAKDVLLTKAIAKEEAFAEPAEDLLTMDGMDKDLAYLLASHGIATMEDLAEQSVDDLMDVEGMDEERAGKLIITARAPWFEDAE
;
A
#
# COMPACT_ATOMS: atom_id res chain seq x y z
N PHE A 1 13.60 -23.24 -8.74
CA PHE A 1 13.44 -21.90 -8.16
C PHE A 1 12.86 -20.91 -9.16
N THR A 2 11.58 -20.62 -9.00
CA THR A 2 10.77 -19.69 -9.81
C THR A 2 10.37 -18.42 -9.07
N SER A 3 10.51 -18.40 -7.74
CA SER A 3 10.23 -17.24 -6.90
C SER A 3 11.22 -17.09 -5.74
N VAL A 4 11.26 -15.89 -5.15
CA VAL A 4 12.07 -15.60 -3.96
C VAL A 4 11.56 -16.39 -2.74
N ASP A 5 10.25 -16.58 -2.64
CA ASP A 5 9.60 -17.40 -1.62
C ASP A 5 10.06 -18.86 -1.68
N GLU A 6 10.17 -19.43 -2.89
CA GLU A 6 10.67 -20.80 -3.07
C GLU A 6 12.11 -20.92 -2.55
N VAL A 7 12.97 -19.94 -2.85
CA VAL A 7 14.36 -19.91 -2.35
C VAL A 7 14.41 -19.77 -0.81
N ALA A 8 13.51 -18.99 -0.20
CA ALA A 8 13.52 -18.77 1.24
C ALA A 8 13.06 -20.02 2.05
N TYR A 9 12.11 -20.80 1.51
CA TYR A 9 11.37 -21.80 2.28
C TYR A 9 11.54 -23.26 1.84
N VAL A 10 12.13 -23.54 0.67
CA VAL A 10 12.44 -24.90 0.25
C VAL A 10 13.41 -25.58 1.23
N PRO A 11 13.33 -26.91 1.45
CA PRO A 11 14.31 -27.61 2.26
C PRO A 11 15.74 -27.42 1.75
N ILE A 12 16.68 -27.23 2.68
CA ILE A 12 18.12 -27.07 2.35
C ILE A 12 18.62 -28.29 1.57
N GLU A 13 18.17 -29.48 1.92
CA GLU A 13 18.52 -30.74 1.25
C GLU A 13 18.20 -30.74 -0.24
N GLU A 14 17.11 -30.07 -0.66
CA GLU A 14 16.78 -29.92 -2.09
C GLU A 14 17.70 -28.91 -2.78
N MET A 15 18.14 -27.86 -2.09
CA MET A 15 19.09 -26.89 -2.64
C MET A 15 20.49 -27.49 -2.77
N LEU A 16 20.93 -28.28 -1.77
CA LEU A 16 22.21 -29.00 -1.76
C LEU A 16 22.24 -30.18 -2.75
N SER A 17 21.10 -30.56 -3.33
CA SER A 17 21.07 -31.56 -4.40
C SER A 17 21.66 -31.03 -5.72
N ILE A 18 21.88 -29.72 -5.82
CA ILE A 18 22.50 -29.05 -6.96
C ILE A 18 24.02 -29.10 -6.79
N GLU A 19 24.74 -29.72 -7.74
CA GLU A 19 26.21 -29.95 -7.64
C GLU A 19 27.04 -28.68 -7.40
N GLU A 20 26.56 -27.50 -7.81
CA GLU A 20 27.28 -26.23 -7.63
C GLU A 20 26.93 -25.51 -6.33
N PHE A 21 26.02 -26.04 -5.51
CA PHE A 21 25.54 -25.40 -4.28
C PHE A 21 26.18 -26.06 -3.05
N ASP A 22 26.90 -25.26 -2.27
CA ASP A 22 27.41 -25.65 -0.96
C ASP A 22 26.58 -25.04 0.19
N ASP A 23 26.81 -25.51 1.41
CA ASP A 23 26.07 -25.06 2.60
C ASP A 23 26.14 -23.53 2.79
N ASP A 24 27.33 -22.94 2.59
CA ASP A 24 27.55 -21.51 2.76
C ASP A 24 26.76 -20.68 1.72
N LEU A 25 26.77 -21.11 0.46
CA LEU A 25 26.02 -20.48 -0.62
C LEU A 25 24.51 -20.60 -0.41
N VAL A 26 24.03 -21.78 -0.01
CA VAL A 26 22.60 -22.01 0.26
C VAL A 26 22.13 -21.11 1.40
N ASP A 27 22.87 -21.06 2.50
CA ASP A 27 22.51 -20.18 3.62
C ASP A 27 22.53 -18.71 3.23
N GLU A 28 23.51 -18.26 2.44
CA GLU A 28 23.56 -16.89 1.94
C GLU A 28 22.36 -16.56 1.03
N LEU A 29 22.02 -17.44 0.09
CA LEU A 29 20.87 -17.29 -0.80
C LEU A 29 19.56 -17.20 -0.01
N ARG A 30 19.38 -18.07 0.99
CA ARG A 30 18.19 -18.06 1.85
C ARG A 30 18.09 -16.80 2.68
N ASN A 31 19.20 -16.35 3.26
CA ASN A 31 19.22 -15.13 4.05
C ASN A 31 18.86 -13.91 3.19
N ARG A 32 19.46 -13.77 2.00
CA ARG A 32 19.09 -12.70 1.07
C ARG A 32 17.64 -12.78 0.61
N ALA A 33 17.13 -13.98 0.35
CA ALA A 33 15.72 -14.16 -0.02
C ALA A 33 14.78 -13.71 1.11
N LYS A 34 15.07 -14.08 2.36
CA LYS A 34 14.32 -13.63 3.54
C LYS A 34 14.40 -12.12 3.73
N ASP A 35 15.57 -11.51 3.54
CA ASP A 35 15.74 -10.06 3.64
C ASP A 35 14.87 -9.33 2.62
N VAL A 36 14.86 -9.79 1.36
CA VAL A 36 14.00 -9.23 0.31
C VAL A 36 12.51 -9.39 0.66
N LEU A 37 12.10 -10.55 1.18
CA LEU A 37 10.71 -10.77 1.60
C LEU A 37 10.33 -9.89 2.78
N LEU A 38 11.24 -9.68 3.74
CA LEU A 38 11.04 -8.78 4.87
C LEU A 38 10.91 -7.33 4.40
N THR A 39 11.80 -6.86 3.53
CA THR A 39 11.71 -5.50 2.94
C THR A 39 10.40 -5.31 2.18
N LYS A 40 9.96 -6.32 1.40
CA LYS A 40 8.66 -6.27 0.71
C LYS A 40 7.48 -6.24 1.69
N ALA A 41 7.56 -6.99 2.78
CA ALA A 41 6.53 -7.00 3.81
C ALA A 41 6.42 -5.62 4.50
N ILE A 42 7.55 -5.01 4.85
CA ILE A 42 7.61 -3.66 5.43
C ILE A 42 7.06 -2.62 4.45
N ALA A 43 7.51 -2.64 3.19
CA ALA A 43 7.00 -1.70 2.18
C ALA A 43 5.50 -1.87 1.92
N LYS A 44 4.98 -3.10 2.03
CA LYS A 44 3.55 -3.39 1.94
C LYS A 44 2.80 -2.87 3.16
N GLU A 45 3.36 -3.00 4.36
CA GLU A 45 2.78 -2.46 5.60
C GLU A 45 2.79 -0.92 5.59
N GLU A 46 3.85 -0.28 5.09
CA GLU A 46 3.89 1.16 4.83
C GLU A 46 2.85 1.60 3.76
N ALA A 47 2.50 0.72 2.83
CA ALA A 47 1.43 0.97 1.86
C ALA A 47 0.01 0.74 2.43
N PHE A 48 -0.14 0.15 3.62
CA PHE A 48 -1.40 0.16 4.36
C PHE A 48 -1.33 1.24 5.44
N ALA A 49 -1.20 2.51 5.02
CA ALA A 49 -1.46 3.60 5.93
C ALA A 49 -2.90 3.44 6.45
N GLU A 50 -3.09 3.37 7.76
CA GLU A 50 -4.45 3.46 8.30
C GLU A 50 -4.97 4.87 8.00
N PRO A 51 -6.17 5.01 7.40
CA PRO A 51 -6.76 6.33 7.18
C PRO A 51 -6.93 7.03 8.54
N ALA A 52 -6.59 8.31 8.58
CA ALA A 52 -6.75 9.14 9.74
C ALA A 52 -8.25 9.34 10.07
N GLU A 53 -8.52 9.71 11.32
CA GLU A 53 -9.88 9.83 11.85
C GLU A 53 -10.69 10.90 11.10
N ASP A 54 -10.05 11.96 10.63
CA ASP A 54 -10.68 13.01 9.82
C ASP A 54 -11.20 12.49 8.48
N LEU A 55 -10.42 11.67 7.78
CA LEU A 55 -10.84 11.01 6.54
C LEU A 55 -11.96 10.01 6.82
N LEU A 56 -11.82 9.18 7.87
CA LEU A 56 -12.83 8.17 8.26
C LEU A 56 -14.18 8.77 8.67
N THR A 57 -14.19 9.98 9.22
CA THR A 57 -15.39 10.64 9.72
C THR A 57 -15.95 11.70 8.75
N MET A 58 -15.31 11.89 7.60
CA MET A 58 -15.73 12.84 6.57
C MET A 58 -17.09 12.48 5.98
N ASP A 59 -17.90 13.50 5.70
CA ASP A 59 -19.21 13.30 5.07
C ASP A 59 -19.07 12.72 3.65
N GLY A 60 -19.84 11.67 3.36
CA GLY A 60 -19.76 10.92 2.11
C GLY A 60 -18.61 9.90 2.03
N MET A 61 -17.78 9.78 3.07
CA MET A 61 -16.77 8.72 3.17
C MET A 61 -17.37 7.46 3.79
N ASP A 62 -16.98 6.31 3.25
CA ASP A 62 -17.21 5.01 3.86
C ASP A 62 -15.88 4.37 4.28
N LYS A 63 -15.94 3.43 5.23
CA LYS A 63 -14.73 2.82 5.79
C LYS A 63 -13.91 2.12 4.71
N ASP A 64 -14.55 1.35 3.84
CA ASP A 64 -13.84 0.57 2.83
C ASP A 64 -13.10 1.48 1.83
N LEU A 65 -13.74 2.59 1.43
CA LEU A 65 -13.16 3.62 0.57
C LEU A 65 -12.02 4.37 1.26
N ALA A 66 -12.14 4.73 2.54
CA ALA A 66 -11.07 5.41 3.27
C ALA A 66 -9.79 4.56 3.31
N TYR A 67 -9.93 3.25 3.55
CA TYR A 67 -8.78 2.33 3.51
C TYR A 67 -8.25 2.15 2.08
N LEU A 68 -9.13 2.14 1.08
CA LEU A 68 -8.72 2.09 -0.32
C LEU A 68 -7.92 3.33 -0.70
N LEU A 69 -8.38 4.54 -0.35
CA LEU A 69 -7.67 5.80 -0.58
C LEU A 69 -6.33 5.84 0.17
N ALA A 70 -6.30 5.38 1.42
CA ALA A 70 -5.06 5.32 2.19
C ALA A 70 -4.03 4.36 1.57
N SER A 71 -4.49 3.27 0.93
CA SER A 71 -3.60 2.39 0.15
C SER A 71 -3.04 3.03 -1.13
N HIS A 72 -3.66 4.12 -1.60
CA HIS A 72 -3.16 4.96 -2.69
C HIS A 72 -2.34 6.15 -2.18
N GLY A 73 -1.99 6.18 -0.89
CA GLY A 73 -1.21 7.25 -0.27
C GLY A 73 -2.04 8.46 0.18
N ILE A 74 -3.37 8.37 0.15
CA ILE A 74 -4.30 9.42 0.58
C ILE A 74 -4.85 9.02 1.95
N ALA A 75 -4.10 9.30 3.02
CA ALA A 75 -4.41 8.83 4.36
C ALA A 75 -5.22 9.83 5.19
N THR A 76 -5.17 11.12 4.85
CA THR A 76 -5.83 12.20 5.60
C THR A 76 -6.82 12.98 4.73
N MET A 77 -7.67 13.79 5.36
CA MET A 77 -8.57 14.69 4.62
C MET A 77 -7.78 15.77 3.86
N GLU A 78 -6.62 16.19 4.37
CA GLU A 78 -5.71 17.11 3.68
C GLU A 78 -5.14 16.49 2.40
N ASP A 79 -4.64 15.25 2.48
CA ASP A 79 -4.12 14.52 1.31
C ASP A 79 -5.19 14.43 0.21
N LEU A 80 -6.45 14.18 0.60
CA LEU A 80 -7.58 14.09 -0.31
C LEU A 80 -7.93 15.46 -0.92
N ALA A 81 -7.83 16.54 -0.14
CA ALA A 81 -8.07 17.90 -0.61
C ALA A 81 -7.04 18.33 -1.68
N GLU A 82 -5.83 17.77 -1.68
CA GLU A 82 -4.81 18.04 -2.69
C GLU A 82 -5.02 17.29 -4.01
N GLN A 83 -5.87 16.27 -4.04
CA GLN A 83 -6.11 15.45 -5.24
C GLN A 83 -6.94 16.16 -6.32
N SER A 84 -6.79 15.70 -7.55
CA SER A 84 -7.70 16.01 -8.65
C SER A 84 -8.71 14.89 -8.88
N VAL A 85 -9.78 15.18 -9.62
CA VAL A 85 -10.78 14.16 -10.01
C VAL A 85 -10.10 13.04 -10.79
N ASP A 86 -9.20 13.39 -11.72
CA ASP A 86 -8.47 12.43 -12.55
C ASP A 86 -7.63 11.47 -11.72
N ASP A 87 -6.97 11.94 -10.64
CA ASP A 87 -6.15 11.11 -9.76
C ASP A 87 -6.98 10.08 -8.99
N LEU A 88 -8.25 10.39 -8.70
CA LEU A 88 -9.15 9.47 -8.02
C LEU A 88 -9.83 8.48 -8.98
N MET A 89 -9.77 8.68 -10.30
CA MET A 89 -10.40 7.77 -11.27
C MET A 89 -9.74 6.40 -11.34
N ASP A 90 -8.50 6.27 -10.88
CA ASP A 90 -7.79 4.98 -10.77
C ASP A 90 -8.30 4.12 -9.58
N VAL A 91 -9.10 4.70 -8.69
CA VAL A 91 -9.68 4.03 -7.52
C VAL A 91 -10.91 3.20 -7.94
N GLU A 92 -10.94 1.93 -7.54
CA GLU A 92 -12.04 1.02 -7.89
C GLU A 92 -13.39 1.54 -7.34
N GLY A 93 -14.38 1.63 -8.23
CA GLY A 93 -15.73 2.11 -7.86
C GLY A 93 -15.85 3.62 -7.72
N MET A 94 -14.85 4.38 -8.15
CA MET A 94 -14.91 5.84 -8.23
C MET A 94 -15.51 6.30 -9.57
N ASP A 95 -16.30 7.37 -9.52
CA ASP A 95 -16.76 8.12 -10.68
C ASP A 95 -16.47 9.63 -10.48
N GLU A 96 -16.53 10.40 -11.58
CA GLU A 96 -16.19 11.83 -11.56
C GLU A 96 -17.06 12.63 -10.57
N GLU A 97 -18.33 12.28 -10.44
CA GLU A 97 -19.26 12.99 -9.55
C GLU A 97 -18.92 12.74 -8.08
N ARG A 98 -18.63 11.49 -7.72
CA ARG A 98 -18.24 11.08 -6.38
C ARG A 98 -16.87 11.65 -6.02
N ALA A 99 -15.87 11.53 -6.90
CA ALA A 99 -14.54 12.10 -6.72
C ALA A 99 -14.62 13.61 -6.48
N GLY A 100 -15.36 14.33 -7.32
CA GLY A 100 -15.55 15.78 -7.18
C GLY A 100 -16.20 16.16 -5.85
N LYS A 101 -17.24 15.43 -5.41
CA LYS A 101 -17.88 15.66 -4.10
C LYS A 101 -16.90 15.45 -2.95
N LEU A 102 -16.16 14.35 -2.94
CA LEU A 102 -15.20 14.02 -1.88
C LEU A 102 -14.10 15.08 -1.78
N ILE A 103 -13.55 15.52 -2.91
CA ILE A 103 -12.52 16.58 -2.95
C ILE A 103 -13.07 17.91 -2.44
N ILE A 104 -14.29 18.30 -2.83
CA ILE A 104 -14.90 19.54 -2.37
C ILE A 104 -15.19 19.48 -0.86
N THR A 105 -15.71 18.35 -0.37
CA THR A 105 -15.94 18.15 1.06
C THR A 105 -14.64 18.23 1.84
N ALA A 106 -13.58 17.58 1.36
CA ALA A 106 -12.26 17.63 1.98
C ALA A 106 -11.67 19.05 2.03
N ARG A 107 -11.98 19.89 1.01
CA ARG A 107 -11.57 21.31 0.95
C ARG A 107 -12.46 22.25 1.75
N ALA A 108 -13.63 21.82 2.25
CA ALA A 108 -14.57 22.68 2.95
C ALA A 108 -13.92 23.52 4.08
N PRO A 109 -13.02 22.97 4.92
CA PRO A 109 -12.35 23.76 5.97
C PRO A 109 -11.56 24.95 5.44
N TRP A 110 -11.01 24.87 4.22
CA TRP A 110 -10.25 25.96 3.60
C TRP A 110 -11.14 27.12 3.15
N PHE A 111 -12.43 26.85 2.97
CA PHE A 111 -13.43 27.84 2.60
C PHE A 111 -14.17 28.43 3.81
N GLU A 112 -14.17 27.73 4.96
CA GLU A 112 -14.76 28.24 6.21
C GLU A 112 -13.91 29.36 6.85
N ASP A 113 -12.59 29.32 6.68
CA ASP A 113 -11.67 30.38 7.16
C ASP A 113 -11.62 31.62 6.25
N ALA A 114 -12.31 31.60 5.10
CA ALA A 114 -12.29 32.68 4.11
C ALA A 114 -13.40 33.74 4.30
N GLU A 115 -14.23 33.63 5.34
CA GLU A 115 -15.28 34.61 5.72
C GLU A 115 -14.89 35.55 6.87
#